data_AF-A0A140PS59-F1
#
_entry.id   AF-A0A140PS59-F1
#
_cell.length_a   1.000
_cell.length_b   1.000
_cell.length_c   1.000
_cell.angle_alpha   90.00
_cell.angle_beta   90.00
_cell.angle_gamma   90.00
#
_symmetry.space_group_name_H-M   'P 1'
#
loop_
_entity.id
_entity.type
_entity.pdbx_description
1 polymer ?
#
loop_
_entity_poly.entity_id
_entity_poly.type
_entity_poly.pdbx_seq_one_letter_code
_entity_poly.pdbx_strand_id
1 'polypeptide(L)'
;MRKIIELDIILPYYEAMYKVGKEIIIKSINSSKNCSNEEIVKEIRETNINCSGNDYLITTETGKEIWIFEGQLGLQIIWENEN
;
A
#
# COMPACT_ATOMS: atom_id res chain seq x y z
N MET A 1 8.36 -17.92 -0.93
CA MET A 1 8.36 -16.45 -1.07
C MET A 1 7.25 -15.95 -0.17
N ARG A 2 7.57 -15.13 0.83
CA ARG A 2 6.56 -14.58 1.71
C ARG A 2 5.66 -13.65 0.90
N LYS A 3 4.36 -13.74 1.13
CA LYS A 3 3.37 -12.91 0.47
C LYS A 3 3.12 -11.66 1.30
N ILE A 4 3.05 -10.48 0.68
CA ILE A 4 2.62 -9.25 1.36
C ILE A 4 1.09 -9.25 1.36
N ILE A 5 0.50 -9.07 2.55
CA ILE A 5 -0.97 -9.02 2.70
C ILE A 5 -1.46 -7.60 2.96
N GLU A 6 -0.60 -6.73 3.47
CA GLU A 6 -0.92 -5.35 3.78
C GLU A 6 0.35 -4.49 3.76
N LEU A 7 0.20 -3.25 3.28
CA LEU A 7 1.23 -2.22 3.23
C LEU A 7 0.59 -0.93 3.71
N ASP A 8 1.17 -0.30 4.71
CA ASP A 8 0.65 0.93 5.30
C ASP A 8 1.70 2.04 5.27
N ILE A 9 1.25 3.28 5.13
CA ILE A 9 2.06 4.49 5.27
C ILE A 9 1.46 5.31 6.40
N ILE A 10 2.17 5.36 7.53
CA ILE A 10 1.71 6.04 8.75
C ILE A 10 2.65 7.22 9.02
N LEU A 11 2.13 8.43 8.78
CA LEU A 11 2.82 9.69 9.01
C LEU A 11 1.99 10.59 9.94
N PRO A 12 2.62 11.60 10.58
CA PRO A 12 1.85 12.62 11.28
C PRO A 12 0.80 13.21 10.33
N TYR A 13 -0.47 13.09 10.73
CA TYR A 13 -1.61 13.66 10.01
C TYR A 13 -1.95 13.02 8.65
N TYR A 14 -1.34 11.88 8.30
CA TYR A 14 -1.62 11.15 7.08
C TYR A 14 -1.45 9.64 7.28
N GLU A 15 -2.48 8.87 6.94
CA GLU A 15 -2.44 7.41 6.90
C GLU A 15 -2.93 6.94 5.53
N ALA A 16 -2.20 6.04 4.89
CA ALA A 16 -2.68 5.27 3.74
C ALA A 16 -2.53 3.78 4.03
N MET A 17 -3.62 3.04 3.94
CA MET A 17 -3.63 1.60 4.19
C MET A 17 -4.01 0.85 2.92
N TYR A 18 -3.19 -0.13 2.56
CA TYR A 18 -3.36 -0.96 1.38
C TYR A 18 -3.40 -2.43 1.81
N LYS A 19 -4.59 -2.99 1.91
CA LYS A 19 -4.79 -4.37 2.36
C LYS A 19 -5.44 -5.21 1.28
N VAL A 20 -4.85 -6.36 0.95
CA VAL A 20 -5.37 -7.26 -0.08
C VAL A 20 -6.81 -7.67 0.22
N GLY A 21 -7.69 -7.50 -0.78
CA GLY A 21 -9.13 -7.77 -0.68
C GLY A 21 -9.93 -6.69 0.06
N LYS A 22 -9.35 -5.51 0.30
CA LYS A 22 -10.02 -4.36 0.92
C LYS A 22 -9.86 -3.09 0.09
N GLU A 23 -10.80 -2.18 0.28
CA GLU A 23 -10.72 -0.83 -0.26
C GLU A 23 -9.49 -0.09 0.28
N ILE A 24 -8.92 0.77 -0.56
CA ILE A 24 -7.83 1.66 -0.16
C ILE A 24 -8.38 2.73 0.77
N ILE A 25 -7.80 2.83 1.96
CA ILE A 25 -8.19 3.82 2.97
C ILE A 25 -7.12 4.90 3.05
N ILE A 26 -7.50 6.15 2.77
CA ILE A 26 -6.63 7.32 2.95
C ILE A 26 -7.28 8.26 3.97
N LYS A 27 -6.59 8.50 5.08
CA LYS A 27 -6.98 9.46 6.11
C LYS A 27 -5.97 10.59 6.13
N SER A 28 -6.44 11.82 6.16
CA SER A 28 -5.58 12.98 6.39
C SER A 28 -6.31 14.04 7.19
N ILE A 29 -5.62 14.65 8.17
CA ILE A 29 -6.24 15.64 9.05
C ILE A 29 -6.71 16.90 8.30
N ASN A 30 -6.07 17.19 7.15
CA ASN A 30 -6.35 18.37 6.34
C ASN A 30 -7.40 18.11 5.24
N SER A 31 -7.87 16.87 5.09
CA SER A 31 -8.96 16.54 4.19
C SER A 31 -10.24 16.40 5.02
N SER A 32 -11.24 17.25 4.75
CA SER A 32 -12.58 17.12 5.35
C SER A 32 -13.30 15.82 4.95
N LYS A 33 -12.68 15.01 4.08
CA LYS A 33 -13.12 13.68 3.69
C LYS A 33 -11.95 12.72 3.87
N ASN A 34 -12.07 11.78 4.81
CA ASN A 34 -11.34 10.52 4.70
C ASN A 34 -11.80 9.89 3.38
N CYS A 35 -10.92 9.82 2.39
CA CYS A 35 -11.28 9.29 1.08
C CYS A 35 -11.02 7.78 1.12
N SER A 36 -12.09 6.99 1.27
CA SER A 36 -12.09 5.63 0.76
C SER A 36 -12.18 5.75 -0.77
N ASN A 37 -11.14 5.28 -1.48
CA ASN A 37 -11.34 4.99 -2.89
C ASN A 37 -12.11 3.67 -2.95
N GLU A 38 -13.15 3.57 -3.77
CA GLU A 38 -13.87 2.31 -4.08
C GLU A 38 -12.94 1.26 -4.77
N GLU A 39 -11.64 1.52 -4.82
CA GLU A 39 -10.61 0.66 -5.37
C GLU A 39 -10.22 -0.40 -4.35
N ILE A 40 -10.48 -1.66 -4.68
CA ILE A 40 -10.10 -2.83 -3.89
C ILE A 40 -8.68 -3.26 -4.28
N VAL A 41 -7.80 -3.43 -3.29
CA VAL A 41 -6.44 -3.94 -3.53
C VAL A 41 -6.52 -5.42 -3.92
N LYS A 42 -5.97 -5.75 -5.09
CA LYS A 42 -5.91 -7.12 -5.62
C LYS A 42 -4.62 -7.83 -5.21
N GLU A 43 -3.48 -7.16 -5.32
CA GLU A 43 -2.16 -7.74 -5.09
C GLU A 43 -1.20 -6.66 -4.57
N ILE A 44 -0.28 -7.09 -3.71
CA ILE A 44 0.90 -6.31 -3.31
C ILE A 44 2.11 -7.21 -3.53
N ARG A 45 3.07 -6.73 -4.31
CA ARG A 45 4.29 -7.48 -4.60
C ARG A 45 5.52 -6.59 -4.50
N GLU A 46 6.60 -7.19 -4.05
CA GLU A 46 7.91 -6.58 -4.15
C GLU A 46 8.37 -6.60 -5.61
N THR A 47 8.87 -5.48 -6.11
CA THR A 47 9.36 -5.34 -7.48
C THR A 47 10.86 -5.13 -7.47
N ASN A 48 11.59 -6.09 -8.01
CA ASN A 48 13.04 -6.00 -8.15
C ASN A 48 13.46 -5.22 -9.41
N ILE A 49 12.64 -4.24 -9.82
CA ILE A 49 12.66 -3.71 -11.20
C ILE A 49 13.71 -2.62 -11.39
N ASN A 50 14.25 -1.98 -10.35
CA ASN A 50 15.31 -0.99 -10.58
C ASN A 50 16.12 -0.62 -9.33
N CYS A 51 17.42 -0.40 -9.52
CA CYS A 51 18.38 0.20 -8.57
C CYS A 51 18.04 1.66 -8.14
N SER A 52 16.78 2.09 -8.24
CA SER A 52 16.30 3.46 -8.00
C SER A 52 15.06 3.54 -7.10
N GLY A 53 14.71 2.44 -6.41
CA GLY A 53 13.94 2.49 -5.15
C GLY A 53 12.42 2.32 -5.26
N ASN A 54 11.86 1.93 -6.41
CA ASN A 54 10.46 1.50 -6.48
C ASN A 54 10.37 0.02 -6.12
N ASP A 55 10.10 -0.25 -4.85
CA ASP A 55 10.29 -1.59 -4.30
C ASP A 55 8.96 -2.34 -4.12
N TYR A 56 7.81 -1.65 -4.11
CA TYR A 56 6.51 -2.28 -3.97
C TYR A 56 5.50 -1.77 -5.02
N LEU A 57 4.82 -2.72 -5.66
CA LEU A 57 3.68 -2.47 -6.54
C LEU A 57 2.40 -2.99 -5.91
N ILE A 58 1.42 -2.11 -5.81
CA ILE A 58 0.05 -2.42 -5.43
C ILE A 58 -0.80 -2.34 -6.70
N THR A 59 -1.50 -3.42 -7.02
CA THR A 59 -2.45 -3.46 -8.14
C THR A 59 -3.87 -3.58 -7.59
N THR A 60 -4.80 -2.80 -8.09
CA THR A 60 -6.22 -2.87 -7.70
C THR A 60 -7.01 -3.81 -8.62
N GLU A 61 -8.25 -4.13 -8.25
CA GLU A 61 -9.14 -4.95 -9.09
C GLU A 61 -9.46 -4.29 -10.44
N THR A 62 -9.47 -2.95 -10.50
CA THR A 62 -9.67 -2.20 -11.75
C THR A 62 -8.43 -2.16 -12.64
N GLY A 63 -7.29 -2.68 -12.16
CA GLY A 63 -6.00 -2.66 -12.85
C GLY A 63 -5.19 -1.38 -12.61
N LYS A 64 -5.60 -0.53 -11.66
CA LYS A 64 -4.81 0.64 -11.26
C LYS A 64 -3.55 0.19 -10.54
N GLU A 65 -2.44 0.85 -10.85
CA GLU A 65 -1.14 0.61 -10.23
C GLU A 65 -0.76 1.75 -9.28
N ILE A 66 -0.25 1.39 -8.10
CA ILE A 66 0.30 2.32 -7.11
C ILE A 66 1.68 1.80 -6.73
N TRP A 67 2.68 2.67 -6.87
CA TRP A 67 4.08 2.36 -6.64
C TRP A 67 4.55 3.01 -5.34
N ILE A 68 5.13 2.21 -4.44
CA ILE A 68 5.67 2.66 -3.16
C ILE A 68 7.16 2.33 -3.09
N PHE A 69 7.94 3.31 -2.65
CA PHE A 69 9.39 3.20 -2.49
C PHE A 69 9.74 2.64 -1.10
N GLU A 70 10.76 1.79 -0.95
CA GLU A 70 11.19 1.29 0.39
C GLU A 70 11.63 2.44 1.30
N GLY A 71 12.21 3.50 0.71
CA GLY A 71 12.58 4.72 1.42
C GLY A 71 11.41 5.62 1.84
N GLN A 72 10.16 5.23 1.57
CA GLN A 72 8.98 5.99 1.95
C GLN A 72 8.87 6.07 3.49
N LEU A 73 8.85 7.29 4.01
CA LEU A 73 8.69 7.50 5.45
C LEU A 73 7.34 6.95 5.93
N GLY A 74 7.37 6.28 7.09
CA GLY A 74 6.17 5.70 7.69
C GLY A 74 5.71 4.39 7.06
N LEU A 75 6.48 3.82 6.12
CA LEU A 75 6.18 2.54 5.49
C LEU A 75 6.21 1.39 6.51
N GLN A 76 5.16 0.59 6.53
CA GLN A 76 5.03 -0.65 7.28
C GLN A 76 4.54 -1.74 6.36
N ILE A 77 5.17 -2.92 6.41
CA ILE A 77 4.84 -4.04 5.53
C ILE A 77 4.46 -5.22 6.40
N ILE A 78 3.27 -5.76 6.16
CA ILE A 78 2.77 -6.93 6.85
C ILE A 78 2.78 -8.11 5.89
N TRP A 79 3.55 -9.11 6.27
CA TRP A 79 3.71 -10.37 5.54
C TRP A 79 2.71 -11.40 6.06
N GLU A 80 2.27 -12.29 5.17
CA GLU A 80 1.57 -13.50 5.56
C GLU A 80 2.51 -14.37 6.41
N ASN A 81 2.06 -14.73 7.61
CA ASN A 81 2.78 -15.70 8.43
C ASN A 81 2.68 -17.07 7.77
N GLU A 82 3.82 -17.66 7.42
CA GLU A 82 3.90 -19.07 7.05
C GLU A 82 3.64 -19.89 8.33
N ASN A 83 2.47 -20.52 8.38
CA ASN A 83 2.12 -21.54 9.37
C ASN A 83 2.38 -22.92 8.79
#